data_AF-A0A4Q3CVK6-F1
#
_entry.id   AF-A0A4Q3CVK6-F1
#
_cell.length_a   1.000
_cell.length_b   1.000
_cell.length_c   1.000
_cell.angle_alpha   90.00
_cell.angle_beta   90.00
_cell.angle_gamma   90.00
#
_symmetry.space_group_name_H-M   'P 1'
#
loop_
_entity.id
_entity.type
_entity.pdbx_description
1 polymer ?
#
loop_
_entity_poly.entity_id
_entity_poly.type
_entity_poly.pdbx_seq_one_letter_code
_entity_poly.pdbx_strand_id
1 'polypeptide(L)'
;MEVQLQNSPALLHIAPVPAEQNQSISFLPYQDLMVEALSDFSNDVLSYTAMLDIAKEEIELLLIAKANNPGKINIERLIPRNVRLAVLNKLNRLMA
;
A
#
# COMPACT_ATOMS: atom_id res chain seq x y z
N MET A 1 -31.80 52.11 -11.63
CA MET A 1 -32.12 50.75 -11.10
C MET A 1 -30.81 50.04 -10.91
N GLU A 2 -30.30 50.03 -9.69
CA GLU A 2 -29.01 49.42 -9.35
C GLU A 2 -29.28 48.12 -8.59
N VAL A 3 -28.84 46.99 -9.14
CA VAL A 3 -28.93 45.67 -8.51
C VAL A 3 -27.67 45.47 -7.67
N GLN A 4 -27.80 45.59 -6.36
CA GLN A 4 -26.73 45.25 -5.42
C GLN A 4 -26.61 43.72 -5.33
N LEU A 5 -25.50 43.18 -5.85
CA LEU A 5 -25.10 41.79 -5.65
C LEU A 5 -24.69 41.60 -4.19
N GLN A 6 -25.50 40.86 -3.43
CA GLN A 6 -25.16 40.42 -2.09
C GLN A 6 -24.03 39.39 -2.17
N ASN A 7 -22.81 39.80 -1.84
CA ASN A 7 -21.67 38.92 -1.62
C ASN A 7 -21.86 38.19 -0.29
N SER A 8 -22.57 37.05 -0.31
CA SER A 8 -22.54 36.10 0.80
C SER A 8 -21.24 35.29 0.71
N PRO A 9 -20.35 35.32 1.73
CA PRO A 9 -19.20 34.43 1.75
C PRO A 9 -19.69 32.99 1.92
N ALA A 10 -19.28 32.11 1.01
CA ALA A 10 -19.56 30.68 1.10
C ALA A 10 -18.98 30.15 2.43
N LEU A 11 -19.86 29.77 3.36
CA LEU A 11 -19.51 28.92 4.49
C LEU A 11 -18.98 27.60 3.91
N LEU A 12 -17.66 27.44 3.92
CA LEU A 12 -17.01 26.16 3.66
C LEU A 12 -17.52 25.19 4.72
N HIS A 13 -18.43 24.29 4.32
CA HIS A 13 -18.73 23.07 5.07
C HIS A 13 -17.42 22.27 5.08
N ILE A 14 -16.61 22.48 6.10
CA ILE A 14 -15.49 21.60 6.41
C ILE A 14 -16.15 20.29 6.83
N ALA A 15 -16.14 19.30 5.93
CA ALA A 15 -16.49 17.94 6.30
C ALA A 15 -15.64 17.58 7.53
N PRO A 16 -16.21 16.95 8.57
CA PRO A 16 -15.42 16.51 9.70
C PRO A 16 -14.33 15.58 9.16
N VAL A 17 -13.07 15.99 9.33
CA VAL A 17 -11.92 15.13 9.07
C VAL A 17 -12.17 13.88 9.90
N PRO A 18 -12.30 12.69 9.29
CA PRO A 18 -12.41 11.47 10.06
C PRO A 18 -11.18 11.43 10.95
N ALA A 19 -11.39 11.42 12.26
CA ALA A 19 -10.33 11.20 13.23
C ALA A 19 -9.44 10.08 12.70
N GLU A 20 -8.12 10.31 12.69
CA GLU A 20 -7.11 9.30 12.43
C GLU A 20 -7.27 8.20 13.48
N GLN A 21 -8.23 7.32 13.23
CA GLN A 21 -8.23 5.99 13.77
C GLN A 21 -6.95 5.38 13.18
N ASN A 22 -5.92 5.29 14.02
CA ASN A 22 -4.88 4.28 13.91
C ASN A 22 -5.60 2.93 13.83
N GLN A 23 -6.12 2.62 12.65
CA GLN A 23 -6.66 1.33 12.33
C GLN A 23 -5.44 0.44 12.33
N SER A 24 -5.26 -0.28 13.43
CA SER A 24 -4.38 -1.43 13.48
C SER A 24 -4.88 -2.35 12.37
N ILE A 25 -4.26 -2.26 11.20
CA ILE A 25 -4.57 -3.11 10.07
C ILE A 25 -4.32 -4.52 10.63
N SER A 26 -5.37 -5.31 10.77
CA SER A 26 -5.23 -6.72 11.16
C SER A 26 -4.20 -7.35 10.24
N PHE A 27 -2.99 -7.59 10.77
CA PHE A 27 -1.81 -8.02 10.02
C PHE A 27 -1.92 -9.47 9.51
N LEU A 28 -2.95 -10.20 9.93
CA LEU A 28 -3.10 -11.64 9.74
C LEU A 28 -3.25 -12.10 8.28
N PRO A 29 -4.05 -11.48 7.39
CA PRO A 29 -4.24 -12.01 6.04
C PRO A 29 -3.05 -11.81 5.11
N TYR A 30 -2.25 -10.75 5.32
CA TYR A 30 -1.15 -10.42 4.41
C TYR A 30 0.13 -11.19 4.72
N GLN A 31 0.31 -11.66 5.96
CA GLN A 31 1.44 -12.53 6.30
C GLN A 31 1.42 -13.84 5.52
N ASP A 32 0.26 -14.48 5.41
CA ASP A 32 0.13 -15.72 4.64
C ASP A 32 0.46 -15.49 3.16
N LEU A 33 -0.01 -14.36 2.59
CA LEU A 33 0.30 -13.96 1.22
C LEU A 33 1.79 -13.64 1.02
N MET A 34 2.48 -13.07 2.02
CA MET A 34 3.94 -12.88 1.97
C MET A 34 4.65 -14.22 1.96
N VAL A 35 4.29 -15.13 2.85
CA VAL A 35 4.93 -16.44 2.96
C VAL A 35 4.71 -17.25 1.67
N GLU A 36 3.50 -17.22 1.10
CA GLU A 36 3.21 -17.82 -0.21
C GLU A 36 3.98 -17.16 -1.36
N ALA A 37 4.13 -15.83 -1.32
CA ALA A 37 4.92 -15.13 -2.33
C ALA A 37 6.40 -15.55 -2.28
N LEU A 38 6.89 -15.82 -1.06
CA LEU A 38 8.28 -16.12 -0.77
C LEU A 38 8.63 -17.61 -0.80
N SER A 39 7.64 -18.52 -0.77
CA SER A 39 7.86 -19.96 -0.65
C SER A 39 8.69 -20.55 -1.79
N ASP A 40 8.63 -19.92 -2.96
CA ASP A 40 9.32 -20.38 -4.17
C ASP A 40 10.76 -19.82 -4.26
N PHE A 41 11.15 -18.91 -3.37
CA PHE A 41 12.49 -18.33 -3.33
C PHE A 41 13.35 -19.04 -2.29
N SER A 42 14.23 -19.93 -2.75
CA SER A 42 15.46 -20.24 -2.03
C SER A 42 16.64 -19.74 -2.87
N ASN A 43 17.45 -18.83 -2.34
CA ASN A 43 18.74 -18.53 -2.93
C ASN A 43 19.77 -18.15 -1.86
N ASP A 44 21.04 -18.28 -2.23
CA ASP A 44 22.18 -18.02 -1.34
C ASP A 44 22.57 -16.53 -1.26
N VAL A 45 21.91 -15.67 -2.05
CA VAL A 45 22.29 -14.26 -2.25
C VAL A 45 21.48 -13.32 -1.34
N LEU A 46 20.21 -13.62 -1.12
CA LEU A 46 19.31 -12.85 -0.27
C LEU A 46 18.80 -13.74 0.85
N SER A 47 19.08 -13.35 2.09
CA SER A 47 18.55 -14.06 3.24
C SER A 47 17.02 -13.98 3.27
N TYR A 48 16.38 -15.00 3.84
CA TYR A 48 14.93 -15.02 4.02
C TYR A 48 14.42 -13.79 4.80
N THR A 49 15.17 -13.33 5.80
CA THR A 49 14.86 -12.10 6.54
C THR A 49 14.84 -10.87 5.62
N ALA A 50 15.83 -10.73 4.73
CA ALA A 50 15.87 -9.61 3.79
C ALA A 50 14.70 -9.69 2.77
N MET A 51 14.31 -10.90 2.35
CA MET A 51 13.12 -11.08 1.51
C MET A 51 11.83 -10.69 2.22
N LEU A 52 11.70 -11.00 3.51
CA LEU A 52 10.56 -10.59 4.33
C LEU A 52 10.49 -9.07 4.49
N ASP A 53 11.62 -8.40 4.66
CA ASP A 53 11.62 -6.93 4.81
C ASP A 53 11.20 -6.24 3.51
N ILE A 54 11.66 -6.73 2.34
CA ILE A 54 11.17 -6.27 1.04
C ILE A 54 9.67 -6.53 0.89
N ALA A 55 9.18 -7.70 1.32
CA ALA A 55 7.78 -8.05 1.22
C ALA A 55 6.89 -7.10 2.06
N LYS A 56 7.34 -6.73 3.27
CA LYS A 56 6.64 -5.77 4.13
C LYS A 56 6.55 -4.39 3.48
N GLU A 57 7.66 -3.86 2.98
CA GLU A 57 7.70 -2.55 2.31
C GLU A 57 6.72 -2.51 1.13
N GLU A 58 6.72 -3.54 0.29
CA GLU A 58 5.83 -3.60 -0.89
C GLU A 58 4.35 -3.67 -0.50
N ILE A 59 4.02 -4.39 0.57
CA ILE A 59 2.64 -4.48 1.07
C ILE A 59 2.19 -3.14 1.64
N GLU A 60 3.03 -2.44 2.40
CA GLU A 60 2.71 -1.11 2.92
C GLU A 60 2.38 -0.14 1.78
N LEU A 61 3.17 -0.15 0.70
CA LEU A 61 2.91 0.65 -0.49
C LEU A 61 1.56 0.30 -1.16
N LEU A 62 1.25 -0.99 -1.27
CA LEU A 62 -0.03 -1.45 -1.83
C LEU A 62 -1.22 -1.07 -0.95
N LEU A 63 -1.07 -1.10 0.37
CA LEU A 63 -2.10 -0.69 1.32
C LEU A 63 -2.35 0.82 1.23
N ILE A 64 -1.30 1.63 1.16
CA ILE A 64 -1.41 3.08 0.93
C ILE A 64 -2.12 3.35 -0.42
N ALA A 65 -1.75 2.64 -1.47
CA ALA A 65 -2.39 2.77 -2.78
C ALA A 65 -3.89 2.44 -2.72
N LYS A 66 -4.27 1.36 -2.02
CA LYS A 66 -5.67 0.96 -1.80
C LYS A 66 -6.43 2.00 -1.00
N ALA A 67 -5.84 2.57 0.05
CA ALA A 67 -6.45 3.63 0.85
C ALA A 67 -6.77 4.87 -0.01
N ASN A 68 -5.90 5.21 -0.96
CA ASN A 68 -6.08 6.33 -1.88
C ASN A 68 -7.07 6.04 -3.03
N ASN A 69 -7.30 4.76 -3.37
CA ASN A 69 -8.16 4.34 -4.49
C ASN A 69 -9.04 3.13 -4.11
N PRO A 70 -9.95 3.30 -3.12
CA PRO A 70 -10.81 2.21 -2.68
C PRO A 70 -11.71 1.75 -3.84
N GLY A 71 -11.67 0.45 -4.16
CA GLY A 71 -12.48 -0.16 -5.22
C GLY A 71 -11.78 -0.39 -6.57
N LYS A 72 -10.59 0.17 -6.79
CA LYS A 72 -9.79 -0.08 -8.02
C LYS A 72 -8.69 -1.11 -7.83
N ILE A 73 -8.30 -1.38 -6.57
CA ILE A 73 -7.12 -2.16 -6.24
C ILE A 73 -7.53 -3.42 -5.46
N ASN A 74 -7.38 -4.57 -6.11
CA ASN A 74 -7.50 -5.87 -5.46
C ASN A 74 -6.13 -6.29 -4.90
N ILE A 75 -5.87 -5.92 -3.65
CA ILE A 75 -4.57 -6.15 -3.01
C ILE A 75 -4.23 -7.64 -2.84
N GLU A 76 -5.20 -8.51 -2.58
CA GLU A 76 -4.96 -9.95 -2.38
C GLU A 76 -4.32 -10.59 -3.61
N ARG A 77 -4.76 -10.16 -4.80
CA ARG A 77 -4.18 -10.61 -6.08
C ARG A 77 -2.85 -9.94 -6.42
N LEU A 78 -2.63 -8.72 -5.95
CA LEU A 78 -1.46 -7.93 -6.31
C LEU A 78 -0.25 -8.20 -5.42
N ILE A 79 -0.48 -8.52 -4.14
CA ILE A 79 0.58 -8.74 -3.15
C ILE A 79 1.55 -9.84 -3.60
N PRO A 80 1.12 -11.07 -3.94
CA PRO A 80 2.08 -12.12 -4.30
C PRO A 80 2.93 -11.76 -5.52
N ARG A 81 2.30 -11.18 -6.55
CA ARG A 81 2.98 -10.76 -7.79
C ARG A 81 4.01 -9.67 -7.50
N ASN A 82 3.63 -8.63 -6.77
CA ASN A 82 4.49 -7.47 -6.54
C ASN A 82 5.66 -7.80 -5.61
N VAL A 83 5.41 -8.57 -4.54
CA VAL A 83 6.46 -9.04 -3.65
C VAL A 83 7.50 -9.87 -4.42
N ARG A 84 7.06 -10.82 -5.26
CA ARG A 84 7.94 -11.59 -6.15
C ARG A 84 8.79 -10.69 -7.05
N LEU A 85 8.18 -9.70 -7.69
CA LEU A 85 8.90 -8.77 -8.56
C LEU A 85 9.91 -7.90 -7.80
N ALA A 86 9.57 -7.43 -6.61
CA ALA A 86 10.46 -6.64 -5.77
C ALA A 86 11.71 -7.44 -5.34
N VAL A 87 11.50 -8.70 -4.92
CA VAL A 87 12.61 -9.63 -4.59
C VAL A 87 13.48 -9.90 -5.81
N LEU A 88 12.89 -10.24 -6.96
CA LEU A 88 13.65 -10.47 -8.20
C LEU A 88 14.46 -9.24 -8.64
N ASN A 89 13.87 -8.05 -8.54
CA ASN A 89 14.57 -6.80 -8.84
C ASN A 89 15.76 -6.57 -7.90
N LYS A 90 15.63 -6.90 -6.61
CA LYS A 90 16.73 -6.81 -5.66
C LYS A 90 17.85 -7.79 -6.02
N LEU A 91 17.51 -9.03 -6.35
CA LEU A 91 18.49 -10.05 -6.76
C LEU A 91 19.27 -9.61 -8.00
N ASN A 92 18.57 -9.15 -9.04
CA ASN A 92 19.19 -8.67 -10.27
C ASN A 92 20.18 -7.52 -10.00
N ARG A 93 19.87 -6.61 -9.06
CA ARG A 93 20.78 -5.51 -8.69
C ARG A 93 22.01 -5.96 -7.91
N LEU A 94 21.95 -7.09 -7.20
CA LEU A 94 23.08 -7.62 -6.43
C LEU A 94 24.02 -8.48 -7.30
N MET A 95 23.50 -9.01 -8.41
CA MET A 95 24.25 -9.85 -9.35
C MET A 95 24.86 -9.09 -10.53
N ALA A 96 24.40 -7.86 -10.79
CA ALA A 96 24.92 -6.96 -11.83
C ALA A 96 26.15 -6.18 -11.34
#